data_AF-A0A259ZYT4-F1
#
_entry.id   AF-A0A259ZYT4-F1
#
_cell.length_a   1.000
_cell.length_b   1.000
_cell.length_c   1.000
_cell.angle_alpha   90.00
_cell.angle_beta   90.00
_cell.angle_gamma   90.00
#
_symmetry.space_group_name_H-M   'P 1'
#
loop_
_entity.id
_entity.type
_entity.pdbx_description
1 polymer ?
#
loop_
_entity_poly.entity_id
_entity_poly.type
_entity_poly.pdbx_seq_one_letter_code
_entity_poly.pdbx_strand_id
1 'polypeptide(L)'
;MTATADRPLSTPKIAPPQGNWLVFGVANLAVVVAVSLATWYLLADPTTSPWDFYPLPFNAALFWAILFIVFIGFDCEFVGFDSLKQPMRGLAILASTAVFAVAVTWLLGSGLGALYPDFAGTREGGLGYFAGALFVLFGFGTWVMVVLNWQHWPWTVLRMKQPLIGLCEIAFVAVPTLALYFVFGLPSVSLSATDPLMSVDTALGWFYSIVVSVILTGQTLDNWPWKLAGGGGRTALAATVGNAVLGTAIYFLMVPLAKLLIGSDATAELGSVINQFPAQIGVCWAFWMIFWANGFGNRFPAAGRAVLTFALAIGTFLAYYFVVAEHVLHEPVVAAGISGNALGFVDWLVLWTLIYVVGFQSLGLKRLSPA
;
A
#
# COMPACT_ATOMS: atom_id res chain seq x y z
N MET A 1 -28.71 2.18 60.01
CA MET A 1 -28.35 0.75 59.84
C MET A 1 -29.56 0.02 59.29
N THR A 2 -29.57 -0.24 57.98
CA THR A 2 -30.53 -1.12 57.30
C THR A 2 -29.80 -1.70 56.10
N ALA A 3 -29.35 -2.95 56.25
CA ALA A 3 -28.64 -3.72 55.24
C ALA A 3 -29.63 -4.22 54.19
N THR A 4 -29.53 -3.72 52.96
CA THR A 4 -30.17 -4.30 51.79
C THR A 4 -29.24 -5.35 51.19
N ALA A 5 -29.76 -6.58 51.12
CA ALA A 5 -29.09 -7.78 50.68
C ALA A 5 -28.46 -7.66 49.28
N ASP A 6 -27.22 -8.16 49.18
CA ASP A 6 -26.48 -8.41 47.96
C ASP A 6 -27.29 -9.30 46.99
N ARG A 7 -27.68 -8.74 45.85
CA ARG A 7 -27.99 -9.55 44.67
C ARG A 7 -26.67 -9.81 43.95
N PRO A 8 -26.27 -11.07 43.69
CA PRO A 8 -25.14 -11.33 42.82
C PRO A 8 -25.46 -10.77 41.44
N LEU A 9 -24.66 -9.81 40.99
CA LEU A 9 -24.63 -9.36 39.60
C LEU A 9 -24.36 -10.59 38.74
N SER A 10 -25.37 -11.01 37.97
CA SER A 10 -25.19 -12.03 36.95
C SER A 10 -24.13 -11.51 35.97
N THR A 11 -22.92 -12.07 36.06
CA THR A 11 -21.85 -11.85 35.10
C THR A 11 -22.44 -12.12 33.72
N PRO A 12 -22.41 -11.17 32.77
CA PRO A 12 -22.82 -11.44 31.41
C PRO A 12 -22.00 -12.63 30.93
N LYS A 13 -22.65 -13.73 30.53
CA LYS A 13 -22.01 -14.82 29.81
C LYS A 13 -21.50 -14.20 28.50
N ILE A 14 -20.22 -13.83 28.48
CA ILE A 14 -19.50 -13.55 27.25
C ILE A 14 -19.55 -14.85 26.48
N ALA A 15 -20.37 -14.89 25.42
CA ALA A 15 -20.38 -16.03 24.51
C ALA A 15 -18.93 -16.23 24.03
N PRO A 16 -18.40 -17.47 24.04
CA PRO A 16 -17.08 -17.71 23.49
C PRO A 16 -17.07 -17.26 22.02
N PRO A 17 -15.98 -16.66 21.53
CA PRO A 17 -15.87 -16.29 20.12
C PRO A 17 -16.12 -17.54 19.27
N GLN A 18 -17.18 -17.52 18.46
CA GLN A 18 -17.63 -18.69 17.70
C GLN A 18 -16.91 -18.85 16.35
N GLY A 19 -16.25 -17.80 15.85
CA GLY A 19 -15.60 -17.78 14.54
C GLY A 19 -14.14 -18.26 14.55
N ASN A 20 -13.75 -19.03 13.52
CA ASN A 20 -12.36 -19.43 13.30
C ASN A 20 -11.63 -18.34 12.50
N TRP A 21 -10.64 -17.69 13.10
CA TRP A 21 -9.87 -16.59 12.49
C TRP A 21 -9.18 -16.99 11.18
N LEU A 22 -8.76 -18.25 11.03
CA LEU A 22 -8.19 -18.75 9.78
C LEU A 22 -9.24 -18.79 8.67
N VAL A 23 -10.42 -19.32 8.99
CA VAL A 23 -11.54 -19.40 8.03
C VAL A 23 -11.99 -17.99 7.65
N PHE A 24 -12.05 -17.06 8.61
CA PHE A 24 -12.37 -15.65 8.35
C PHE A 24 -11.34 -14.98 7.43
N GLY A 25 -10.04 -15.14 7.70
CA GLY A 25 -9.00 -14.55 6.87
C GLY A 25 -8.95 -15.15 5.46
N VAL A 26 -9.10 -16.47 5.32
CA VAL A 26 -9.18 -17.14 4.01
C VAL A 26 -10.42 -16.71 3.24
N ALA A 27 -11.58 -16.60 3.90
CA ALA A 27 -12.81 -16.12 3.25
C ALA A 27 -12.67 -14.67 2.76
N ASN A 28 -12.06 -13.79 3.56
CA ASN A 28 -11.74 -12.44 3.12
C ASN A 28 -10.81 -12.44 1.91
N LEU A 29 -9.79 -13.31 1.90
CA LEU A 29 -8.82 -13.38 0.81
C LEU A 29 -9.52 -13.80 -0.49
N ALA A 30 -10.40 -14.79 -0.41
CA ALA A 30 -11.20 -15.24 -1.54
C ALA A 30 -12.08 -14.12 -2.10
N VAL A 31 -12.74 -13.34 -1.23
CA VAL A 31 -13.56 -12.20 -1.68
C VAL A 31 -12.69 -11.11 -2.31
N VAL A 32 -11.58 -10.73 -1.68
CA VAL A 32 -10.65 -9.72 -2.21
C VAL A 32 -10.13 -10.13 -3.58
N VAL A 33 -9.67 -11.38 -3.74
CA VAL A 33 -9.17 -11.89 -5.02
C VAL A 33 -10.29 -11.90 -6.07
N ALA A 34 -11.48 -12.40 -5.73
CA ALA A 34 -12.61 -12.48 -6.66
C ALA A 34 -13.05 -11.09 -7.15
N VAL A 35 -13.20 -10.13 -6.24
CA VAL A 35 -13.58 -8.76 -6.59
C VAL A 35 -12.46 -8.06 -7.38
N SER A 36 -11.20 -8.28 -7.01
CA SER A 36 -10.06 -7.71 -7.72
C SER A 36 -9.98 -8.21 -9.15
N LEU A 37 -10.16 -9.52 -9.38
CA LEU A 37 -10.21 -10.10 -10.73
C LEU A 37 -11.42 -9.60 -11.54
N ALA A 38 -12.62 -9.61 -10.94
CA ALA A 38 -13.83 -9.16 -11.63
C ALA A 38 -13.72 -7.70 -12.08
N THR A 39 -13.12 -6.85 -11.24
CA THR A 39 -12.95 -5.43 -11.55
C THR A 39 -11.72 -5.14 -12.40
N TRP A 40 -10.69 -6.00 -12.35
CA TRP A 40 -9.59 -5.98 -13.31
C TRP A 40 -10.09 -6.26 -14.72
N TYR A 41 -10.85 -7.34 -14.93
CA TYR A 41 -11.45 -7.66 -16.23
C TYR A 41 -12.41 -6.58 -16.74
N LEU A 42 -13.01 -5.81 -15.83
CA LEU A 42 -13.89 -4.71 -16.21
C LEU A 42 -13.13 -3.43 -16.58
N LEU A 43 -11.95 -3.18 -16.03
CA LEU A 43 -11.32 -1.85 -16.06
C LEU A 43 -9.91 -1.80 -16.65
N ALA A 44 -9.13 -2.88 -16.55
CA ALA A 44 -7.68 -2.85 -16.76
C ALA A 44 -7.14 -4.01 -17.59
N ASP A 45 -7.85 -5.14 -17.67
CA ASP A 45 -7.33 -6.29 -18.41
C ASP A 45 -7.06 -5.94 -19.89
N PRO A 46 -5.83 -6.15 -20.41
CA PRO A 46 -5.46 -5.72 -21.76
C PRO A 46 -6.24 -6.38 -22.89
N THR A 47 -6.93 -7.49 -22.63
CA THR A 47 -7.62 -8.29 -23.66
C THR A 47 -9.12 -8.32 -23.48
N THR A 48 -9.59 -8.25 -22.24
CA THR A 48 -11.00 -8.45 -21.88
C THR A 48 -11.70 -7.15 -21.51
N SER A 49 -10.97 -6.16 -21.02
CA SER A 49 -11.55 -4.88 -20.61
C SER A 49 -12.17 -4.18 -21.82
N PRO A 50 -13.40 -3.64 -21.71
CA PRO A 50 -13.97 -2.79 -22.75
C PRO A 50 -13.29 -1.40 -22.81
N TRP A 51 -12.36 -1.13 -21.89
CA TRP A 51 -11.59 0.11 -21.82
C TRP A 51 -10.10 -0.14 -22.00
N ASP A 52 -9.45 0.67 -22.84
CA ASP A 52 -8.00 0.65 -23.06
C ASP A 52 -7.26 1.53 -22.03
N PHE A 53 -7.43 1.24 -20.74
CA PHE A 53 -6.79 2.03 -19.67
C PHE A 53 -5.44 1.48 -19.19
N TYR A 54 -5.05 0.26 -19.59
CA TYR A 54 -3.80 -0.35 -19.17
C TYR A 54 -2.64 -0.04 -20.13
N PRO A 55 -1.42 0.20 -19.60
CA PRO A 55 -1.10 0.32 -18.17
C PRO A 55 -1.47 1.69 -17.61
N LEU A 56 -1.52 2.72 -18.46
CA LEU A 56 -1.85 4.10 -18.10
C LEU A 56 -3.05 4.57 -18.93
N PRO A 57 -4.00 5.30 -18.32
CA PRO A 57 -3.93 5.97 -17.01
C PRO A 57 -4.30 5.11 -15.79
N PHE A 58 -4.66 3.83 -15.96
CA PHE A 58 -5.15 2.99 -14.86
C PHE A 58 -4.22 2.95 -13.64
N ASN A 59 -2.93 2.63 -13.83
CA ASN A 59 -1.98 2.52 -12.73
C ASN A 59 -1.77 3.85 -11.98
N ALA A 60 -1.84 4.98 -12.70
CA ALA A 60 -1.75 6.30 -12.06
C ALA A 60 -2.94 6.57 -11.16
N ALA A 61 -4.15 6.27 -11.64
CA ALA A 61 -5.38 6.39 -10.84
C ALA A 61 -5.35 5.44 -9.63
N LEU A 62 -4.87 4.21 -9.81
CA LEU A 62 -4.69 3.24 -8.72
C LEU A 62 -3.80 3.79 -7.60
N PHE A 63 -2.65 4.37 -7.94
CA PHE A 63 -1.76 4.94 -6.94
C PHE A 63 -2.44 6.09 -6.18
N TRP A 64 -3.10 7.01 -6.87
CA TRP A 64 -3.86 8.08 -6.20
C TRP A 64 -5.03 7.56 -5.35
N ALA A 65 -5.68 6.45 -5.76
CA ALA A 65 -6.69 5.79 -4.97
C ALA A 65 -6.13 5.24 -3.64
N ILE A 66 -4.97 4.58 -3.69
CA ILE A 66 -4.28 4.09 -2.49
C ILE A 66 -3.90 5.26 -1.59
N LEU A 67 -3.32 6.33 -2.15
CA LEU A 67 -2.93 7.50 -1.37
C LEU A 67 -4.12 8.16 -0.67
N PHE A 68 -5.28 8.22 -1.34
CA PHE A 68 -6.50 8.73 -0.72
C PHE A 68 -6.92 7.88 0.48
N ILE A 69 -6.81 6.55 0.38
CA ILE A 69 -7.08 5.66 1.51
C ILE A 69 -6.08 5.91 2.66
N VAL A 70 -4.81 6.19 2.36
CA VAL A 70 -3.84 6.61 3.39
C VAL A 70 -4.34 7.88 4.09
N PHE A 71 -4.72 8.90 3.35
CA PHE A 71 -5.21 10.16 3.93
C PHE A 71 -6.45 9.98 4.80
N ILE A 72 -7.49 9.31 4.28
CA ILE A 72 -8.74 9.19 5.04
C ILE A 72 -8.64 8.16 6.15
N GLY A 73 -7.90 7.06 5.95
CA GLY A 73 -7.95 5.88 6.79
C GLY A 73 -6.80 5.79 7.79
N PHE A 74 -5.60 6.18 7.37
CA PHE A 74 -4.40 6.14 8.22
C PHE A 74 -4.26 7.48 8.93
N ASP A 75 -4.17 8.58 8.19
CA ASP A 75 -3.92 9.90 8.78
C ASP A 75 -5.15 10.40 9.55
N CYS A 76 -6.34 10.34 8.93
CA CYS A 76 -7.59 10.86 9.51
C CYS A 76 -8.46 9.82 10.25
N GLU A 77 -8.02 8.56 10.37
CA GLU A 77 -8.73 7.47 11.07
C GLU A 77 -10.22 7.32 10.70
N PHE A 78 -10.57 7.46 9.43
CA PHE A 78 -11.93 7.38 8.88
C PHE A 78 -12.95 8.34 9.51
N VAL A 79 -12.50 9.42 10.17
CA VAL A 79 -13.42 10.42 10.72
C VAL A 79 -14.33 10.98 9.63
N GLY A 80 -15.63 11.01 9.93
CA GLY A 80 -16.70 11.32 8.98
C GLY A 80 -17.34 10.07 8.38
N PHE A 81 -16.54 9.11 7.90
CA PHE A 81 -17.04 7.85 7.34
C PHE A 81 -17.57 6.90 8.41
N ASP A 82 -16.98 6.89 9.60
CA ASP A 82 -17.39 6.02 10.72
C ASP A 82 -18.79 6.34 11.28
N SER A 83 -19.35 7.50 10.95
CA SER A 83 -20.74 7.83 11.28
C SER A 83 -21.77 7.05 10.44
N LEU A 84 -21.33 6.50 9.29
CA LEU A 84 -22.20 5.80 8.35
C LEU A 84 -22.33 4.33 8.72
N LYS A 85 -23.55 3.79 8.61
CA LYS A 85 -23.81 2.36 8.79
C LYS A 85 -23.40 1.59 7.52
N GLN A 86 -23.06 0.31 7.66
CA GLN A 86 -22.86 -0.56 6.49
C GLN A 86 -24.18 -0.77 5.73
N PRO A 87 -24.18 -0.81 4.38
CA PRO A 87 -23.02 -0.74 3.49
C PRO A 87 -22.57 0.69 3.12
N MET A 88 -23.24 1.73 3.62
CA MET A 88 -22.99 3.12 3.20
C MET A 88 -21.58 3.61 3.52
N ARG A 89 -20.96 3.15 4.61
CA ARG A 89 -19.56 3.46 4.92
C ARG A 89 -18.62 3.00 3.81
N GLY A 90 -18.69 1.72 3.43
CA GLY A 90 -17.86 1.16 2.37
C GLY A 90 -18.15 1.80 1.00
N LEU A 91 -19.42 2.06 0.69
CA LEU A 91 -19.80 2.75 -0.56
C LEU A 91 -19.28 4.19 -0.61
N ALA A 92 -19.37 4.94 0.49
CA ALA A 92 -18.87 6.31 0.57
C ALA A 92 -17.35 6.36 0.43
N ILE A 93 -16.62 5.43 1.07
CA ILE A 93 -15.17 5.29 0.91
C ILE A 93 -14.85 4.97 -0.55
N LEU A 94 -15.44 3.92 -1.13
CA LEU A 94 -15.21 3.52 -2.52
C LEU A 94 -15.47 4.66 -3.51
N ALA A 95 -16.60 5.35 -3.38
CA ALA A 95 -16.97 6.46 -4.25
C ALA A 95 -16.00 7.63 -4.12
N SER A 96 -15.63 8.01 -2.89
CA SER A 96 -14.70 9.11 -2.64
C SER A 96 -13.30 8.79 -3.18
N THR A 97 -12.84 7.56 -2.98
CA THR A 97 -11.57 7.06 -3.53
C THR A 97 -11.56 7.09 -5.05
N ALA A 98 -12.61 6.60 -5.71
CA ALA A 98 -12.70 6.59 -7.17
C ALA A 98 -12.73 8.03 -7.74
N VAL A 99 -13.56 8.90 -7.17
CA VAL A 99 -13.66 10.31 -7.61
C VAL A 99 -12.32 11.03 -7.42
N PHE A 100 -11.67 10.87 -6.27
CA PHE A 100 -10.38 11.50 -6.00
C PHE A 100 -9.30 11.01 -6.97
N ALA A 101 -9.18 9.69 -7.17
CA ALA A 101 -8.20 9.09 -8.05
C ALA A 101 -8.31 9.59 -9.49
N VAL A 102 -9.53 9.61 -10.04
CA VAL A 102 -9.80 10.09 -11.40
C VAL A 102 -9.53 11.59 -11.48
N ALA A 103 -10.04 12.38 -10.53
CA ALA A 103 -9.88 13.84 -10.54
C ALA A 103 -8.41 14.25 -10.46
N VAL A 104 -7.61 13.67 -9.57
CA VAL A 104 -6.19 14.02 -9.42
C VAL A 104 -5.39 13.56 -10.65
N THR A 105 -5.64 12.35 -11.15
CA THR A 105 -4.97 11.84 -12.37
C THR A 105 -5.25 12.75 -13.56
N TRP A 106 -6.50 13.19 -13.72
CA TRP A 106 -6.89 14.14 -14.77
C TRP A 106 -6.29 15.54 -14.55
N LEU A 107 -6.35 16.07 -13.33
CA LEU A 107 -5.80 17.39 -12.99
C LEU A 107 -4.29 17.46 -13.23
N LEU A 108 -3.54 16.40 -12.90
CA LEU A 108 -2.10 16.36 -13.15
C LEU A 108 -1.81 16.13 -14.64
N GLY A 109 -2.43 15.12 -15.24
CA GLY A 109 -2.19 14.72 -16.63
C GLY A 109 -2.59 15.77 -17.66
N SER A 110 -3.75 16.41 -17.47
CA SER A 110 -4.33 17.38 -18.40
C SER A 110 -4.18 18.83 -17.91
N GLY A 111 -4.43 19.08 -16.62
CA GLY A 111 -4.38 20.43 -16.05
C GLY A 111 -2.94 20.93 -15.89
N LEU A 112 -2.16 20.27 -15.03
CA LEU A 112 -0.75 20.61 -14.81
C LEU A 112 0.08 20.31 -16.06
N GLY A 113 -0.22 19.22 -16.76
CA GLY A 113 0.41 18.87 -18.04
C GLY A 113 0.33 19.94 -19.12
N ALA A 114 -0.73 20.77 -19.12
CA ALA A 114 -0.84 21.90 -20.03
C ALA A 114 0.13 23.06 -19.70
N LEU A 115 0.57 23.16 -18.45
CA LEU A 115 1.50 24.20 -17.97
C LEU A 115 2.95 23.69 -17.90
N TYR A 116 3.12 22.41 -17.51
CA TYR A 116 4.40 21.73 -17.33
C TYR A 116 4.38 20.43 -18.13
N PRO A 117 5.04 20.40 -19.31
CA PRO A 117 4.98 19.26 -20.23
C PRO A 117 5.42 17.92 -19.63
N ASP A 118 6.24 17.93 -18.58
CA ASP A 118 6.64 16.73 -17.84
C ASP A 118 5.43 15.92 -17.32
N PHE A 119 4.31 16.58 -17.01
CA PHE A 119 3.11 15.93 -16.51
C PHE A 119 2.09 15.63 -17.60
N ALA A 120 2.33 16.03 -18.86
CA ALA A 120 1.35 15.87 -19.93
C ALA A 120 1.01 14.39 -20.17
N GLY A 121 -0.26 14.02 -19.98
CA GLY A 121 -0.76 12.66 -20.20
C GLY A 121 -0.59 12.16 -21.63
N THR A 122 -0.35 13.07 -22.58
CA THR A 122 -0.06 12.78 -24.00
C THR A 122 1.38 12.35 -24.26
N ARG A 123 2.26 12.36 -23.25
CA ARG A 123 3.62 11.83 -23.38
C ARG A 123 3.57 10.34 -23.73
N GLU A 124 4.54 9.90 -24.52
CA GLU A 124 4.66 8.52 -24.98
C GLU A 124 4.53 7.52 -23.83
N GLY A 125 3.77 6.45 -24.07
CA GLY A 125 3.50 5.41 -23.07
C GLY A 125 2.76 5.90 -21.81
N GLY A 126 2.23 7.13 -21.80
CA GLY A 126 1.56 7.73 -20.64
C GLY A 126 2.51 8.31 -19.60
N LEU A 127 3.79 8.55 -19.92
CA LEU A 127 4.82 8.97 -18.96
C LEU A 127 4.47 10.21 -18.11
N GLY A 128 3.62 11.12 -18.59
CA GLY A 128 3.15 12.25 -17.76
C GLY A 128 2.21 11.82 -16.63
N TYR A 129 1.35 10.84 -16.85
CA TYR A 129 0.57 10.21 -15.78
C TYR A 129 1.48 9.54 -14.76
N PHE A 130 2.51 8.84 -15.24
CA PHE A 130 3.50 8.21 -14.38
C PHE A 130 4.30 9.23 -13.57
N ALA A 131 4.70 10.36 -14.16
CA ALA A 131 5.39 11.43 -13.44
C ALA A 131 4.56 11.96 -12.27
N GLY A 132 3.25 12.18 -12.48
CA GLY A 132 2.32 12.53 -11.41
C GLY A 132 2.17 11.42 -10.37
N ALA A 133 2.02 10.17 -10.81
CA ALA A 133 1.80 9.03 -9.92
C ALA A 133 3.06 8.66 -9.11
N LEU A 134 4.27 8.95 -9.61
CA LEU A 134 5.53 8.68 -8.91
C LEU A 134 5.63 9.45 -7.58
N PHE A 135 4.96 10.60 -7.46
CA PHE A 135 4.81 11.31 -6.18
C PHE A 135 4.19 10.42 -5.11
N VAL A 136 3.23 9.57 -5.48
CA VAL A 136 2.51 8.69 -4.55
C VAL A 136 3.46 7.72 -3.86
N LEU A 137 4.51 7.23 -4.53
CA LEU A 137 5.48 6.33 -3.90
C LEU A 137 6.14 7.00 -2.69
N PHE A 138 6.59 8.25 -2.86
CA PHE A 138 7.19 9.04 -1.79
C PHE A 138 6.17 9.40 -0.72
N GLY A 139 4.96 9.76 -1.15
CA GLY A 139 3.86 10.09 -0.27
C GLY A 139 3.47 8.94 0.64
N PHE A 140 3.15 7.79 0.05
CA PHE A 140 2.78 6.59 0.76
C PHE A 140 3.83 6.25 1.83
N GLY A 141 5.12 6.23 1.47
CA GLY A 141 6.18 5.91 2.44
C GLY A 141 6.28 6.89 3.60
N THR A 142 6.12 8.20 3.36
CA THR A 142 6.28 9.23 4.37
C THR A 142 5.04 9.35 5.27
N TRP A 143 3.83 9.41 4.71
CA TRP A 143 2.59 9.48 5.50
C TRP A 143 2.36 8.21 6.32
N VAL A 144 2.54 7.03 5.73
CA VAL A 144 2.42 5.76 6.46
C VAL A 144 3.47 5.66 7.58
N MET A 145 4.68 6.20 7.41
CA MET A 145 5.68 6.23 8.47
C MET A 145 5.25 7.10 9.66
N VAL A 146 4.62 8.25 9.40
CA VAL A 146 4.13 9.12 10.49
C VAL A 146 3.04 8.41 11.30
N VAL A 147 2.14 7.69 10.64
CA VAL A 147 1.08 6.94 11.32
C VAL A 147 1.65 5.73 12.06
N LEU A 148 2.34 4.83 11.35
CA LEU A 148 2.75 3.53 11.90
C LEU A 148 3.96 3.63 12.84
N ASN A 149 4.93 4.48 12.54
CA ASN A 149 6.18 4.53 13.28
C ASN A 149 6.28 5.73 14.23
N TRP A 150 5.79 6.91 13.82
CA TRP A 150 5.78 8.08 14.70
C TRP A 150 4.56 8.10 15.62
N GLN A 151 3.54 7.30 15.33
CA GLN A 151 2.30 7.21 16.12
C GLN A 151 1.61 8.58 16.25
N HIS A 152 1.49 9.27 15.12
CA HIS A 152 0.90 10.61 15.03
C HIS A 152 1.59 11.70 15.86
N TRP A 153 2.86 11.49 16.22
CA TRP A 153 3.67 12.53 16.86
C TRP A 153 4.02 13.64 15.85
N PRO A 154 4.00 14.93 16.22
CA PRO A 154 3.82 15.47 17.58
C PRO A 154 2.37 15.81 17.98
N TRP A 155 1.40 15.65 17.08
CA TRP A 155 0.04 16.18 17.28
C TRP A 155 -0.70 15.51 18.43
N THR A 156 -0.44 14.24 18.69
CA THR A 156 -0.98 13.54 19.87
C THR A 156 -0.52 14.15 21.20
N VAL A 157 0.74 14.60 21.28
CA VAL A 157 1.30 15.28 22.46
C VAL A 157 0.68 16.67 22.66
N LEU A 158 0.30 17.32 21.56
CA LEU A 158 -0.44 18.59 21.57
C LEU A 158 -1.93 18.44 21.92
N ARG A 159 -2.38 17.22 22.25
CA ARG A 159 -3.77 16.88 22.59
C ARG A 159 -4.77 17.23 21.49
N MET A 160 -4.30 17.26 20.25
CA MET A 160 -5.18 17.38 19.09
C MET A 160 -6.02 16.11 18.96
N LYS A 161 -7.10 16.19 18.19
CA LYS A 161 -7.99 15.06 17.91
C LYS A 161 -8.17 14.93 16.42
N GLN A 162 -8.53 13.72 15.97
CA GLN A 162 -8.95 13.51 14.60
C GLN A 162 -10.21 14.35 14.29
N PRO A 163 -10.34 14.90 13.07
CA PRO A 163 -9.45 14.70 11.90
C PRO A 163 -8.28 15.70 11.84
N LEU A 164 -8.15 16.60 12.82
CA LEU A 164 -7.17 17.68 12.75
C LEU A 164 -5.73 17.17 12.82
N ILE A 165 -5.49 16.06 13.53
CA ILE A 165 -4.20 15.34 13.51
C ILE A 165 -3.86 14.97 12.06
N GLY A 166 -4.71 14.19 11.38
CA GLY A 166 -4.49 13.77 10.01
C GLY A 166 -4.35 14.91 9.01
N LEU A 167 -5.16 15.97 9.14
CA LEU A 167 -5.03 17.15 8.26
C LEU A 167 -3.68 17.85 8.43
N CYS A 168 -3.16 17.94 9.67
CA CYS A 168 -1.83 18.46 9.89
C CYS A 168 -0.74 17.51 9.40
N GLU A 169 -0.90 16.20 9.56
CA GLU A 169 0.02 15.19 8.99
C GLU A 169 0.14 15.35 7.48
N ILE A 170 -0.99 15.42 6.79
CA ILE A 170 -1.05 15.62 5.34
C ILE A 170 -0.29 16.88 4.94
N ALA A 171 -0.58 18.02 5.59
CA ALA A 171 0.03 19.30 5.26
C ALA A 171 1.54 19.36 5.57
N PHE A 172 1.97 18.90 6.76
CA PHE A 172 3.36 19.00 7.18
C PHE A 172 4.26 18.01 6.45
N VAL A 173 3.79 16.78 6.22
CA VAL A 173 4.57 15.71 5.59
C VAL A 173 4.59 15.86 4.06
N ALA A 174 3.68 16.66 3.48
CA ALA A 174 3.79 17.07 2.07
C ALA A 174 5.15 17.74 1.75
N VAL A 175 5.73 18.51 2.68
CA VAL A 175 7.02 19.19 2.47
C VAL A 175 8.17 18.21 2.24
N PRO A 176 8.49 17.26 3.16
CA PRO A 176 9.52 16.26 2.90
C PRO A 176 9.17 15.35 1.71
N THR A 177 7.90 15.06 1.47
CA THR A 177 7.46 14.28 0.29
C THR A 177 7.83 14.99 -1.02
N LEU A 178 7.51 16.27 -1.13
CA LEU A 178 7.86 17.10 -2.29
C LEU A 178 9.37 17.19 -2.45
N ALA A 179 10.13 17.33 -1.36
CA ALA A 179 11.59 17.33 -1.42
C ALA A 179 12.14 16.02 -2.00
N LEU A 180 11.65 14.86 -1.52
CA LEU A 180 12.04 13.55 -2.06
C LEU A 180 11.65 13.40 -3.53
N TYR A 181 10.43 13.81 -3.88
CA TYR A 181 9.95 13.76 -5.26
C TYR A 181 10.77 14.64 -6.19
N PHE A 182 11.08 15.88 -5.82
CA PHE A 182 11.87 16.79 -6.66
C PHE A 182 13.35 16.41 -6.75
N VAL A 183 13.89 15.68 -5.77
CA VAL A 183 15.29 15.24 -5.78
C VAL A 183 15.48 13.91 -6.51
N PHE A 184 14.60 12.94 -6.27
CA PHE A 184 14.76 11.57 -6.78
C PHE A 184 13.71 11.19 -7.84
N GLY A 185 12.48 11.64 -7.69
CA GLY A 185 11.36 11.25 -8.54
C GLY A 185 11.34 11.98 -9.88
N LEU A 186 10.94 13.25 -9.86
CA LEU A 186 10.72 14.06 -11.06
C LEU A 186 11.96 14.09 -11.99
N PRO A 187 13.20 14.27 -11.52
CA PRO A 187 14.36 14.25 -12.42
C PRO A 187 14.52 12.95 -13.20
N SER A 188 14.09 11.81 -12.65
CA SER A 188 14.20 10.51 -13.32
C SER A 188 13.24 10.32 -14.49
N VAL A 189 12.24 11.20 -14.63
CA VAL A 189 11.19 11.14 -15.66
C VAL A 189 10.94 12.48 -16.37
N SER A 190 11.70 13.52 -16.03
CA SER A 190 11.57 14.86 -16.61
C SER A 190 12.22 14.92 -18.00
N LEU A 191 11.65 15.74 -18.88
CA LEU A 191 12.20 16.08 -20.18
C LEU A 191 13.42 17.01 -20.07
N SER A 192 13.52 17.74 -18.95
CA SER A 192 14.54 18.78 -18.75
C SER A 192 15.77 18.31 -17.96
N ALA A 193 15.67 17.15 -17.30
CA ALA A 193 16.77 16.59 -16.51
C ALA A 193 17.61 15.65 -17.39
N THR A 194 18.89 15.96 -17.55
CA THR A 194 19.83 15.11 -18.31
C THR A 194 20.59 14.12 -17.43
N ASP A 195 20.78 14.45 -16.16
CA ASP A 195 21.63 13.69 -15.23
C ASP A 195 20.92 13.47 -13.87
N PRO A 196 19.87 12.63 -13.82
CA PRO A 196 19.20 12.33 -12.56
C PRO A 196 20.13 11.55 -11.61
N LEU A 197 20.00 11.80 -10.31
CA LEU A 197 20.80 11.12 -9.27
C LEU A 197 20.64 9.59 -9.28
N MET A 198 19.45 9.12 -9.67
CA MET A 198 19.11 7.72 -9.80
C MET A 198 18.23 7.53 -11.04
N SER A 199 18.38 6.38 -11.70
CA SER A 199 17.41 5.96 -12.71
C SER A 199 16.04 5.72 -12.07
N VAL A 200 14.97 5.82 -12.87
CA VAL A 200 13.61 5.54 -12.41
C VAL A 200 13.50 4.14 -11.78
N ASP A 201 14.09 3.11 -12.42
CA ASP A 201 14.08 1.74 -11.92
C ASP A 201 14.72 1.63 -10.53
N THR A 202 15.86 2.30 -10.34
CA THR A 202 16.58 2.31 -9.07
C THR A 202 15.80 3.07 -8.01
N ALA A 203 15.26 4.25 -8.35
CA ALA A 203 14.48 5.06 -7.43
C ALA A 203 13.23 4.32 -6.95
N LEU A 204 12.51 3.64 -7.85
CA LEU A 204 11.37 2.77 -7.54
C LEU A 204 11.78 1.65 -6.58
N GLY A 205 12.76 0.82 -6.96
CA GLY A 205 13.18 -0.32 -6.15
C GLY A 205 13.71 0.08 -4.79
N TRP A 206 14.56 1.11 -4.74
CA TRP A 206 15.17 1.60 -3.50
C TRP A 206 14.14 2.21 -2.57
N PHE A 207 13.32 3.15 -3.06
CA PHE A 207 12.37 3.83 -2.19
C PHE A 207 11.22 2.90 -1.75
N TYR A 208 10.74 2.01 -2.63
CA TYR A 208 9.76 1.00 -2.22
C TYR A 208 10.34 0.05 -1.15
N SER A 209 11.65 -0.24 -1.17
CA SER A 209 12.28 -1.01 -0.08
C SER A 209 12.25 -0.27 1.26
N ILE A 210 12.30 1.07 1.25
CA ILE A 210 12.06 1.90 2.44
C ILE A 210 10.59 1.82 2.87
N VAL A 211 9.64 1.83 1.93
CA VAL A 211 8.22 1.61 2.22
C VAL A 211 7.98 0.25 2.89
N VAL A 212 8.59 -0.82 2.36
CA VAL A 212 8.53 -2.17 2.95
C VAL A 212 9.08 -2.15 4.36
N SER A 213 10.22 -1.48 4.59
CA SER A 213 10.82 -1.31 5.92
C SER A 213 9.87 -0.62 6.91
N VAL A 214 9.20 0.45 6.48
CA VAL A 214 8.19 1.19 7.25
C VAL A 214 7.04 0.27 7.68
N ILE A 215 6.44 -0.48 6.75
CA ILE A 215 5.32 -1.38 7.06
C ILE A 215 5.79 -2.55 7.92
N LEU A 216 6.94 -3.15 7.58
CA LEU A 216 7.52 -4.26 8.32
C LEU A 216 7.77 -3.88 9.78
N THR A 217 8.48 -2.78 10.02
CA THR A 217 8.79 -2.35 11.38
C THR A 217 7.55 -1.85 12.10
N GLY A 218 6.76 -0.96 11.47
CA GLY A 218 5.60 -0.32 12.08
C GLY A 218 4.45 -1.28 12.40
N GLN A 219 4.01 -2.07 11.42
CA GLN A 219 2.83 -2.93 11.53
C GLN A 219 3.15 -4.37 11.90
N THR A 220 4.20 -4.95 11.30
CA THR A 220 4.49 -6.38 11.45
C THR A 220 5.35 -6.67 12.68
N LEU A 221 6.25 -5.76 13.04
CA LEU A 221 7.14 -5.87 14.20
C LEU A 221 6.74 -4.97 15.38
N ASP A 222 5.51 -4.43 15.36
CA ASP A 222 4.96 -3.56 16.41
C ASP A 222 5.91 -2.41 16.78
N ASN A 223 6.37 -1.69 15.76
CA ASN A 223 7.33 -0.58 15.80
C ASN A 223 8.71 -0.94 16.39
N TRP A 224 9.10 -2.22 16.43
CA TRP A 224 10.45 -2.65 16.79
C TRP A 224 11.41 -2.51 15.59
N PRO A 225 12.66 -2.05 15.78
CA PRO A 225 13.29 -1.69 17.06
C PRO A 225 13.08 -0.23 17.47
N TRP A 226 12.39 0.59 16.66
CA TRP A 226 12.32 2.05 16.85
C TRP A 226 11.73 2.46 18.20
N LYS A 227 10.74 1.73 18.71
CA LYS A 227 10.16 1.95 20.05
C LYS A 227 11.18 1.85 21.20
N LEU A 228 12.34 1.22 20.97
CA LEU A 228 13.42 1.16 21.97
C LEU A 228 14.11 2.52 22.19
N ALA A 229 13.96 3.47 21.26
CA ALA A 229 14.48 4.83 21.40
C ALA A 229 13.72 5.68 22.45
N GLY A 230 12.63 5.14 23.01
CA GLY A 230 11.76 5.80 23.98
C GLY A 230 10.40 6.15 23.37
N GLY A 231 10.01 7.42 23.47
CA GLY A 231 8.73 7.90 22.95
C GLY A 231 8.83 9.24 22.25
N GLY A 232 7.77 9.58 21.51
CA GLY A 232 7.63 10.84 20.79
C GLY A 232 8.74 11.06 19.76
N GLY A 233 9.34 12.25 19.76
CA GLY A 233 10.32 12.66 18.75
C GLY A 233 11.56 11.76 18.64
N ARG A 234 11.97 11.06 19.71
CA ARG A 234 13.10 10.12 19.65
C ARG A 234 12.76 8.90 18.81
N THR A 235 11.58 8.33 19.01
CA THR A 235 11.07 7.21 18.21
C THR A 235 10.83 7.64 16.78
N ALA A 236 10.28 8.84 16.56
CA ALA A 236 10.09 9.40 15.22
C ALA A 236 11.41 9.55 14.46
N LEU A 237 12.44 10.14 15.10
CA LEU A 237 13.77 10.28 14.49
C LEU A 237 14.43 8.92 14.23
N ALA A 238 14.40 8.02 15.22
CA ALA A 238 14.96 6.67 15.08
C ALA A 238 14.27 5.88 13.96
N ALA A 239 12.95 5.98 13.84
CA ALA A 239 12.20 5.35 12.76
C ALA A 239 12.51 5.96 11.40
N THR A 240 12.65 7.29 11.32
CA THR A 240 12.94 7.98 10.06
C THR A 240 14.29 7.54 9.49
N VAL A 241 15.35 7.68 10.30
CA VAL A 241 16.71 7.29 9.89
C VAL A 241 16.81 5.77 9.76
N GLY A 242 16.25 5.04 10.72
CA GLY A 242 16.32 3.59 10.78
C GLY A 242 15.61 2.92 9.62
N ASN A 243 14.41 3.37 9.23
CA ASN A 243 13.70 2.81 8.09
C ASN A 243 14.41 3.15 6.77
N ALA A 244 15.02 4.32 6.63
CA ALA A 244 15.82 4.66 5.45
C ALA A 244 17.05 3.73 5.32
N VAL A 245 17.78 3.51 6.42
CA VAL A 245 18.95 2.61 6.45
C VAL A 245 18.53 1.16 6.21
N LEU A 246 17.53 0.66 6.94
CA LEU A 246 17.03 -0.71 6.80
C LEU A 246 16.42 -0.94 5.43
N GLY A 247 15.67 0.02 4.88
CA GLY A 247 15.11 -0.05 3.54
C GLY A 247 16.19 -0.09 2.46
N THR A 248 17.26 0.68 2.63
CA THR A 248 18.43 0.60 1.75
C THR A 248 19.10 -0.77 1.84
N ALA A 249 19.24 -1.34 3.03
CA ALA A 249 19.76 -2.70 3.19
C ALA A 249 18.83 -3.74 2.53
N ILE A 250 17.51 -3.61 2.69
CA ILE A 250 16.51 -4.46 2.01
C ILE A 250 16.68 -4.36 0.50
N TYR A 251 16.85 -3.17 -0.07
CA TYR A 251 17.07 -3.00 -1.51
C TYR A 251 18.27 -3.83 -2.01
N PHE A 252 19.43 -3.70 -1.36
CA PHE A 252 20.63 -4.43 -1.74
C PHE A 252 20.53 -5.96 -1.53
N LEU A 253 19.63 -6.42 -0.66
CA LEU A 253 19.32 -7.85 -0.49
C LEU A 253 18.29 -8.34 -1.53
N MET A 254 17.32 -7.50 -1.88
CA MET A 254 16.22 -7.86 -2.78
C MET A 254 16.66 -7.89 -4.24
N VAL A 255 17.62 -7.06 -4.67
CA VAL A 255 18.15 -7.12 -6.04
C VAL A 255 18.74 -8.51 -6.38
N PRO A 256 19.71 -9.05 -5.60
CA PRO A 256 20.25 -10.39 -5.89
C PRO A 256 19.20 -11.49 -5.67
N LEU A 257 18.28 -11.32 -4.72
CA LEU A 257 17.17 -12.26 -4.56
C LEU A 257 16.27 -12.28 -5.79
N ALA A 258 15.90 -11.12 -6.35
CA ALA A 258 15.10 -11.04 -7.56
C ALA A 258 15.78 -11.75 -8.74
N LYS A 259 17.09 -11.49 -8.94
CA LYS A 259 17.91 -12.17 -9.96
C LYS A 259 17.90 -13.70 -9.79
N LEU A 260 18.01 -14.16 -8.55
CA LEU A 260 17.95 -15.59 -8.23
C LEU A 260 16.58 -16.19 -8.55
N LEU A 261 15.49 -15.48 -8.21
CA LEU A 261 14.12 -15.97 -8.36
C LEU A 261 13.65 -16.02 -9.81
N ILE A 262 14.01 -15.02 -10.64
CA ILE A 262 13.57 -14.97 -12.04
C ILE A 262 14.53 -15.67 -13.01
N GLY A 263 15.76 -15.96 -12.59
CA GLY A 263 16.77 -16.65 -13.39
C GLY A 263 17.65 -15.73 -14.23
N SER A 264 18.76 -16.29 -14.74
CA SER A 264 19.80 -15.56 -15.47
C SER A 264 19.31 -14.96 -16.78
N ASP A 265 18.47 -15.68 -17.51
CA ASP A 265 18.06 -15.30 -18.86
C ASP A 265 17.14 -14.09 -18.83
N ALA A 266 16.10 -14.14 -17.98
CA ALA A 266 15.23 -13.00 -17.71
C ALA A 266 16.02 -11.82 -17.13
N THR A 267 16.97 -12.07 -16.22
CA THR A 267 17.83 -11.01 -15.66
C THR A 267 18.66 -10.31 -16.72
N ALA A 268 19.22 -11.07 -17.67
CA ALA A 268 20.04 -10.54 -18.75
C ALA A 268 19.21 -9.68 -19.72
N GLU A 269 17.99 -10.13 -20.04
CA GLU A 269 17.06 -9.41 -20.93
C GLU A 269 16.54 -8.12 -20.28
N LEU A 270 16.23 -8.15 -18.98
CA LEU A 270 15.79 -6.96 -18.23
C LEU A 270 16.86 -5.87 -18.11
N GLY A 271 18.15 -6.24 -18.10
CA GLY A 271 19.24 -5.28 -17.94
C GLY A 271 19.11 -4.43 -16.67
N SER A 272 19.02 -3.11 -16.81
CA SER A 272 18.89 -2.18 -15.67
C SER A 272 17.53 -2.24 -14.97
N VAL A 273 16.51 -2.74 -15.67
CA VAL A 273 15.13 -2.83 -15.17
C VAL A 273 15.06 -3.76 -13.95
N ILE A 274 16.01 -4.69 -13.79
CA ILE A 274 16.10 -5.53 -12.58
C ILE A 274 16.16 -4.73 -11.27
N ASN A 275 16.62 -3.48 -11.32
CA ASN A 275 16.68 -2.61 -10.14
C ASN A 275 15.28 -2.18 -9.65
N GLN A 276 14.23 -2.33 -10.45
CA GLN A 276 12.85 -2.10 -10.02
C GLN A 276 12.23 -3.32 -9.30
N PHE A 277 12.78 -4.53 -9.50
CA PHE A 277 12.20 -5.77 -8.95
C PHE A 277 12.14 -5.85 -7.41
N PRO A 278 13.00 -5.16 -6.63
CA PRO A 278 12.76 -4.97 -5.21
C PRO A 278 11.39 -4.37 -4.88
N ALA A 279 10.87 -3.45 -5.70
CA ALA A 279 9.51 -2.92 -5.54
C ALA A 279 8.45 -3.98 -5.86
N GLN A 280 8.70 -4.83 -6.86
CA GLN A 280 7.79 -5.91 -7.27
C GLN A 280 7.65 -6.99 -6.19
N ILE A 281 8.77 -7.42 -5.59
CA ILE A 281 8.72 -8.30 -4.41
C ILE A 281 8.13 -7.54 -3.22
N GLY A 282 8.48 -6.26 -3.08
CA GLY A 282 8.03 -5.39 -2.01
C GLY A 282 6.51 -5.25 -1.96
N VAL A 283 5.83 -5.07 -3.08
CA VAL A 283 4.37 -4.93 -3.13
C VAL A 283 3.66 -6.23 -2.77
N CYS A 284 4.20 -7.38 -3.20
CA CYS A 284 3.71 -8.68 -2.73
C CYS A 284 3.85 -8.81 -1.21
N TRP A 285 4.94 -8.29 -0.63
CA TRP A 285 5.14 -8.31 0.81
C TRP A 285 4.23 -7.34 1.55
N ALA A 286 4.08 -6.12 1.04
CA ALA A 286 3.17 -5.11 1.58
C ALA A 286 1.73 -5.64 1.59
N PHE A 287 1.28 -6.28 0.51
CA PHE A 287 -0.02 -6.95 0.45
C PHE A 287 -0.21 -7.93 1.61
N TRP A 288 0.73 -8.87 1.80
CA TRP A 288 0.60 -9.85 2.88
C TRP A 288 0.71 -9.22 4.27
N MET A 289 1.54 -8.20 4.47
CA MET A 289 1.60 -7.50 5.76
C MET A 289 0.27 -6.82 6.09
N ILE A 290 -0.33 -6.11 5.13
CA ILE A 290 -1.63 -5.42 5.26
C ILE A 290 -2.76 -6.42 5.43
N PHE A 291 -2.82 -7.44 4.57
CA PHE A 291 -3.86 -8.44 4.61
C PHE A 291 -3.79 -9.28 5.89
N TRP A 292 -2.59 -9.65 6.34
CA TRP A 292 -2.42 -10.43 7.57
C TRP A 292 -2.88 -9.65 8.82
N ALA A 293 -2.57 -8.35 8.88
CA ALA A 293 -3.02 -7.49 9.97
C ALA A 293 -4.55 -7.36 10.01
N ASN A 294 -5.20 -7.16 8.86
CA ASN A 294 -6.62 -6.84 8.79
C ASN A 294 -7.54 -8.08 8.67
N GLY A 295 -7.12 -9.09 7.91
CA GLY A 295 -7.91 -10.30 7.64
C GLY A 295 -7.68 -11.43 8.64
N PHE A 296 -6.45 -11.60 9.13
CA PHE A 296 -6.09 -12.66 10.08
C PHE A 296 -5.90 -12.15 11.52
N GLY A 297 -5.79 -10.84 11.73
CA GLY A 297 -5.71 -10.22 13.05
C GLY A 297 -4.37 -10.42 13.76
N ASN A 298 -3.27 -10.59 13.01
CA ASN A 298 -1.91 -10.64 13.55
C ASN A 298 -1.70 -11.67 14.69
N ARG A 299 -2.28 -12.87 14.56
CA ARG A 299 -2.28 -13.88 15.64
C ARG A 299 -0.92 -14.51 15.99
N PHE A 300 0.10 -14.29 15.16
CA PHE A 300 1.46 -14.78 15.42
C PHE A 300 2.36 -13.72 16.06
N PRO A 301 3.40 -14.14 16.80
CA PRO A 301 4.43 -13.22 17.27
C PRO A 301 5.06 -12.43 16.11
N ALA A 302 5.59 -11.24 16.40
CA ALA A 302 6.23 -10.35 15.42
C ALA A 302 7.17 -11.05 14.42
N ALA A 303 8.15 -11.81 14.92
CA ALA A 303 9.07 -12.55 14.05
C ALA A 303 8.37 -13.59 13.17
N GLY A 304 7.38 -14.30 13.73
CA GLY A 304 6.57 -15.28 12.98
C GLY A 304 5.75 -14.62 11.86
N ARG A 305 5.15 -13.45 12.13
CA ARG A 305 4.45 -12.66 11.10
C ARG A 305 5.39 -12.20 9.99
N ALA A 306 6.58 -11.70 10.35
CA ALA A 306 7.57 -11.24 9.38
C ALA A 306 8.02 -12.36 8.43
N VAL A 307 8.40 -13.51 8.98
CA VAL A 307 8.80 -14.68 8.18
C VAL A 307 7.66 -15.19 7.31
N LEU A 308 6.45 -15.31 7.87
CA LEU A 308 5.29 -15.79 7.14
C LEU A 308 4.90 -14.87 5.98
N THR A 309 4.75 -13.57 6.26
CA THR A 309 4.37 -12.58 5.24
C THR A 309 5.43 -12.49 4.14
N PHE A 310 6.72 -12.64 4.49
CA PHE A 310 7.78 -12.70 3.50
C PHE A 310 7.71 -13.97 2.65
N ALA A 311 7.53 -15.15 3.26
CA ALA A 311 7.39 -16.41 2.51
C ALA A 311 6.19 -16.38 1.56
N LEU A 312 5.07 -15.84 2.02
CA LEU A 312 3.87 -15.64 1.19
C LEU A 312 4.13 -14.63 0.06
N ALA A 313 4.91 -13.57 0.32
CA ALA A 313 5.31 -12.60 -0.70
C ALA A 313 6.11 -13.24 -1.83
N ILE A 314 7.10 -14.08 -1.50
CA ILE A 314 7.90 -14.80 -2.49
C ILE A 314 7.02 -15.76 -3.29
N GLY A 315 6.11 -16.48 -2.63
CA GLY A 315 5.14 -17.35 -3.30
C GLY A 315 4.23 -16.57 -4.27
N THR A 316 3.71 -15.42 -3.85
CA THR A 316 2.88 -14.55 -4.68
C THR A 316 3.67 -13.95 -5.83
N PHE A 317 4.90 -13.49 -5.61
CA PHE A 317 5.76 -12.94 -6.65
C PHE A 317 6.04 -13.98 -7.75
N LEU A 318 6.43 -15.21 -7.37
CA LEU A 318 6.67 -16.29 -8.31
C LEU A 318 5.40 -16.69 -9.05
N ALA A 319 4.28 -16.90 -8.33
CA ALA A 319 3.01 -17.23 -8.95
C ALA A 319 2.53 -16.12 -9.90
N TYR A 320 2.77 -14.87 -9.56
CA TYR A 320 2.41 -13.72 -10.37
C TYR A 320 3.16 -13.73 -11.71
N TYR A 321 4.49 -13.67 -11.67
CA TYR A 321 5.31 -13.48 -12.87
C TYR A 321 5.33 -14.68 -13.81
N PHE A 322 5.25 -15.90 -13.28
CA PHE A 322 5.36 -17.12 -14.08
C PHE A 322 4.01 -17.72 -14.50
N VAL A 323 2.89 -17.27 -13.92
CA VAL A 323 1.57 -17.86 -14.19
C VAL A 323 0.49 -16.79 -14.33
N VAL A 324 0.19 -16.07 -13.25
CA VAL A 324 -1.03 -15.24 -13.15
C VAL A 324 -0.99 -14.06 -14.12
N ALA A 325 0.14 -13.39 -14.27
CA ALA A 325 0.26 -12.21 -15.13
C ALA A 325 -0.14 -12.53 -16.58
N GLU A 326 0.41 -13.60 -17.15
CA GLU A 326 0.11 -14.00 -18.53
C GLU A 326 -1.27 -14.67 -18.66
N HIS A 327 -1.55 -15.67 -17.83
CA HIS A 327 -2.67 -16.58 -18.07
C HIS A 327 -3.99 -16.13 -17.46
N VAL A 328 -3.93 -15.24 -16.46
CA VAL A 328 -5.13 -14.76 -15.74
C VAL A 328 -5.35 -13.29 -16.02
N LEU A 329 -4.31 -12.47 -16.06
CA LEU A 329 -4.41 -11.02 -16.19
C LEU A 329 -4.09 -10.50 -17.60
N HIS A 330 -3.67 -11.41 -18.50
CA HIS A 330 -3.31 -11.13 -19.89
C HIS A 330 -2.31 -9.98 -20.06
N GLU A 331 -1.44 -9.80 -19.06
CA GLU A 331 -0.40 -8.81 -19.09
C GLU A 331 0.73 -9.24 -20.05
N PRO A 332 1.38 -8.29 -20.74
CA PRO A 332 2.40 -8.61 -21.73
C PRO A 332 3.66 -9.21 -21.10
N VAL A 333 4.38 -10.00 -21.90
CA VAL A 333 5.71 -10.52 -21.56
C VAL A 333 6.68 -9.36 -21.35
N VAL A 334 7.46 -9.43 -20.27
CA VAL A 334 8.46 -8.39 -19.93
C VAL A 334 9.90 -8.89 -20.07
N ALA A 335 10.11 -10.21 -19.99
CA ALA A 335 11.38 -10.89 -20.29
C ALA A 335 11.12 -12.39 -20.46
N ALA A 336 12.15 -13.15 -20.84
CA ALA A 336 12.09 -14.59 -21.02
C ALA A 336 11.39 -15.32 -19.86
N GLY A 337 10.21 -15.87 -20.15
CA GLY A 337 9.44 -16.70 -19.22
C GLY A 337 8.72 -15.93 -18.10
N ILE A 338 8.69 -14.59 -18.13
CA ILE A 338 7.97 -13.77 -17.14
C ILE A 338 7.16 -12.65 -17.78
N SER A 339 6.00 -12.36 -17.18
CA SER A 339 5.05 -11.37 -17.70
C SER A 339 4.57 -10.40 -16.63
N GLY A 340 4.11 -9.23 -17.09
CA GLY A 340 3.41 -8.24 -16.29
C GLY A 340 4.23 -7.42 -15.30
N ASN A 341 3.50 -6.69 -14.48
CA ASN A 341 4.01 -5.74 -13.50
C ASN A 341 3.22 -5.85 -12.18
N ALA A 342 3.81 -6.46 -11.16
CA ALA A 342 3.12 -6.72 -9.90
C ALA A 342 2.60 -5.45 -9.21
N LEU A 343 3.27 -4.30 -9.40
CA LEU A 343 2.78 -2.98 -8.92
C LEU A 343 1.44 -2.57 -9.54
N GLY A 344 0.99 -3.15 -10.65
CA GLY A 344 -0.36 -2.94 -11.17
C GLY A 344 -1.39 -3.74 -10.39
N PHE A 345 -1.39 -5.06 -10.55
CA PHE A 345 -2.45 -5.90 -9.99
C PHE A 345 -2.33 -6.15 -8.48
N VAL A 346 -1.13 -6.21 -7.91
CA VAL A 346 -0.99 -6.46 -6.47
C VAL A 346 -1.37 -5.21 -5.67
N ASP A 347 -1.06 -4.01 -6.15
CA ASP A 347 -1.60 -2.77 -5.56
C ASP A 347 -3.14 -2.70 -5.72
N TRP A 348 -3.69 -3.24 -6.81
CA TRP A 348 -5.15 -3.41 -6.95
C TRP A 348 -5.74 -4.33 -5.87
N LEU A 349 -5.08 -5.45 -5.57
CA LEU A 349 -5.43 -6.33 -4.44
C LEU A 349 -5.32 -5.61 -3.08
N VAL A 350 -4.28 -4.79 -2.89
CA VAL A 350 -4.10 -3.97 -1.68
C VAL A 350 -5.26 -2.99 -1.54
N LEU A 351 -5.62 -2.28 -2.61
CA LEU A 351 -6.73 -1.33 -2.60
C LEU A 351 -8.05 -2.03 -2.22
N TRP A 352 -8.35 -3.18 -2.83
CA TRP A 352 -9.54 -3.95 -2.49
C TRP A 352 -9.50 -4.53 -1.09
N THR A 353 -8.33 -4.90 -0.57
CA THR A 353 -8.16 -5.28 0.83
C THR A 353 -8.59 -4.14 1.76
N LEU A 354 -8.10 -2.92 1.50
CA LEU A 354 -8.45 -1.76 2.31
C LEU A 354 -9.93 -1.38 2.16
N ILE A 355 -10.48 -1.41 0.95
CA ILE A 355 -11.89 -1.08 0.72
C ILE A 355 -12.82 -2.14 1.34
N TYR A 356 -12.59 -3.43 1.07
CA TYR A 356 -13.49 -4.49 1.51
C TYR A 356 -13.30 -4.87 2.99
N VAL A 357 -12.07 -5.17 3.39
CA VAL A 357 -11.78 -5.66 4.75
C VAL A 357 -11.93 -4.51 5.75
N VAL A 358 -11.42 -3.32 5.44
CA VAL A 358 -11.45 -2.16 6.36
C VAL A 358 -12.69 -1.29 6.13
N GLY A 359 -12.97 -0.86 4.90
CA GLY A 359 -14.09 0.03 4.57
C GLY A 359 -15.47 -0.63 4.77
N PHE A 360 -15.72 -1.74 4.09
CA PHE A 360 -16.94 -2.55 4.23
C PHE A 360 -16.93 -3.43 5.50
N GLN A 361 -15.83 -3.49 6.25
CA GLN A 361 -15.70 -4.28 7.47
C GLN A 361 -16.03 -5.76 7.23
N SER A 362 -15.52 -6.32 6.14
CA SER A 362 -15.77 -7.73 5.75
C SER A 362 -17.27 -8.05 5.67
N LEU A 363 -18.06 -7.13 5.08
CA LEU A 363 -19.51 -7.27 4.97
C LEU A 363 -19.88 -8.62 4.35
N GLY A 364 -20.81 -9.34 5.00
CA GLY A 364 -21.20 -10.71 4.61
C GLY A 364 -20.45 -11.81 5.37
N LEU A 365 -19.28 -11.54 5.96
CA LEU A 365 -18.47 -12.53 6.67
C LEU A 365 -18.52 -12.40 8.20
N LYS A 366 -19.37 -11.51 8.74
CA LYS A 366 -19.45 -11.23 10.19
C LYS A 366 -19.68 -12.47 11.05
N ARG A 367 -20.38 -13.50 10.56
CA ARG A 367 -20.60 -14.75 11.32
C ARG A 367 -19.34 -15.61 11.47
N LEU A 368 -18.37 -15.43 10.58
CA LEU A 368 -17.07 -16.10 10.65
C LEU A 368 -16.06 -15.31 11.49
N SER A 369 -16.37 -14.05 11.81
CA SER A 369 -15.52 -13.19 12.63
C SER A 369 -15.18 -13.87 13.95
N PRO A 370 -13.90 -13.93 14.34
CA PRO A 370 -13.48 -14.40 15.66
C PRO A 370 -13.76 -13.38 16.77
N ALA A 371 -14.27 -12.19 16.44
CA ALA A 371 -14.64 -11.11 17.35
C ALA A 371 -16.16 -11.03 17.54
#